data_AF-A0A1V1P3S4-F1
#
_entry.id   AF-A0A1V1P3S4-F1
#
_cell.length_a   1.000
_cell.length_b   1.000
_cell.length_c   1.000
_cell.angle_alpha   90.00
_cell.angle_beta   90.00
_cell.angle_gamma   90.00
#
_symmetry.space_group_name_H-M   'P 1'
#
loop_
_entity.id
_entity.type
_entity.pdbx_description
1 polymer ?
#
loop_
_entity_poly.entity_id
_entity_poly.type
_entity_poly.pdbx_seq_one_letter_code
_entity_poly.pdbx_strand_id
1 'polypeptide(L)'
;MAVDDLDLLYVKPDGDEEVKRLINYLNQLASESFFNVLATVRSEAFDKREKDIIPFRKIGNLDNESIQEIYQKHIELFNNKQPIFTDDALKYLLNCSDNCIGSFLKSCHSIFTDNYGWYARKGYIDKTVVKKQIEKEIKEHVNYRETSTQMIDIINTIQKQRTMEYTSEDSVPDVFLDRMLEKDSRNPDKYYLNKLYRDVIIEFNKNGD
;
A
#
# COMPACT_ATOMS: atom_id res chain seq x y z
N MET A 1 -26.31 -4.08 5.68
CA MET A 1 -25.82 -3.08 4.70
C MET A 1 -24.41 -2.70 5.08
N ALA A 2 -23.52 -2.56 4.11
CA ALA A 2 -22.16 -2.08 4.34
C ALA A 2 -21.96 -0.79 3.52
N VAL A 3 -21.37 0.23 4.14
CA VAL A 3 -21.01 1.49 3.51
C VAL A 3 -19.51 1.67 3.64
N ASP A 4 -18.81 1.76 2.52
CA ASP A 4 -17.35 1.93 2.51
C ASP A 4 -16.99 3.42 2.47
N ASP A 5 -15.91 3.80 3.17
CA ASP A 5 -15.34 5.14 3.17
C ASP A 5 -16.38 6.25 3.41
N LEU A 6 -17.24 6.07 4.42
CA LEU A 6 -18.34 6.99 4.73
C LEU A 6 -17.84 8.43 4.98
N ASP A 7 -16.62 8.59 5.48
CA ASP A 7 -15.99 9.89 5.71
C ASP A 7 -15.75 10.69 4.43
N LEU A 8 -15.54 10.04 3.27
CA LEU A 8 -15.29 10.73 2.00
C LEU A 8 -16.51 11.48 1.47
N LEU A 9 -17.71 11.06 1.88
CA LEU A 9 -18.94 11.74 1.48
C LEU A 9 -19.01 13.17 2.01
N TYR A 10 -18.24 13.51 3.05
CA TYR A 10 -18.25 14.82 3.70
C TYR A 10 -17.12 15.76 3.28
N VAL A 11 -16.24 15.33 2.38
CA VAL A 11 -15.01 16.08 2.03
C VAL A 11 -15.29 17.17 0.99
N LYS A 12 -16.45 17.18 0.33
CA LYS A 12 -16.79 18.16 -0.71
C LYS A 12 -17.77 19.23 -0.21
N PRO A 13 -17.55 20.51 -0.54
CA PRO A 13 -18.45 21.61 -0.15
C PRO A 13 -19.84 21.52 -0.81
N ASP A 14 -19.98 20.74 -1.89
CA ASP A 14 -21.25 20.45 -2.54
C ASP A 14 -21.81 19.11 -2.03
N GLY A 15 -23.02 19.11 -1.46
CA GLY A 15 -23.75 17.89 -1.12
C GLY A 15 -24.02 17.64 0.37
N ASP A 16 -23.74 18.60 1.25
CA ASP A 16 -23.93 18.44 2.71
C ASP A 16 -25.34 17.98 3.10
N GLU A 17 -26.37 18.44 2.39
CA GLU A 17 -27.76 18.06 2.66
C GLU A 17 -28.07 16.63 2.19
N GLU A 18 -27.53 16.21 1.05
CA GLU A 18 -27.64 14.84 0.55
C GLU A 18 -26.95 13.85 1.48
N VAL A 19 -25.78 14.22 2.02
CA VAL A 19 -25.03 13.38 2.94
C VAL A 19 -25.75 13.27 4.29
N LYS A 20 -26.25 14.38 4.84
CA LYS A 20 -27.12 14.35 6.04
C LYS A 20 -28.34 13.46 5.81
N ARG A 21 -28.98 13.58 4.65
CA ARG A 21 -30.15 12.76 4.30
C ARG A 21 -29.80 11.28 4.21
N LEU A 22 -28.66 10.93 3.60
CA LEU A 22 -28.16 9.56 3.57
C LEU A 22 -27.94 9.01 4.98
N ILE A 23 -27.27 9.78 5.85
CA ILE A 23 -26.99 9.37 7.23
C ILE A 23 -28.27 9.15 8.02
N ASN A 24 -29.27 10.04 7.84
CA ASN A 24 -30.58 9.86 8.45
C ASN A 24 -31.25 8.56 7.98
N TYR A 25 -31.18 8.23 6.69
CA TYR A 25 -31.70 6.96 6.18
C TYR A 25 -30.93 5.75 6.71
N LEU A 26 -29.60 5.83 6.82
CA LEU A 26 -28.77 4.78 7.39
C LEU A 26 -29.11 4.56 8.88
N ASN A 27 -29.33 5.63 9.65
CA ASN A 27 -29.73 5.54 11.04
C ASN A 27 -31.14 4.97 11.22
N GLN A 28 -32.08 5.37 10.36
CA GLN A 28 -33.42 4.76 10.34
C GLN A 28 -33.34 3.26 10.05
N LEU A 29 -32.56 2.85 9.05
CA LEU A 29 -32.33 1.43 8.78
C LEU A 29 -31.69 0.73 9.96
N ALA A 30 -30.67 1.31 10.60
CA ALA A 30 -30.00 0.72 11.75
C ALA A 30 -30.89 0.61 13.00
N SER A 31 -31.98 1.39 13.08
CA SER A 31 -32.95 1.30 14.19
C SER A 31 -33.90 0.11 14.08
N GLU A 32 -34.00 -0.49 12.89
CA GLU A 32 -34.85 -1.65 12.63
C GLU A 32 -34.13 -2.95 13.01
N SER A 33 -34.78 -3.80 13.81
CA SER A 33 -34.19 -5.03 14.37
C SER A 33 -33.64 -6.05 13.35
N PHE A 34 -34.06 -5.95 12.09
CA PHE A 34 -33.65 -6.86 11.02
C PHE A 34 -32.44 -6.36 10.22
N PHE A 35 -31.99 -5.12 10.47
CA PHE A 35 -30.95 -4.48 9.67
C PHE A 35 -29.75 -4.11 10.52
N ASN A 36 -28.58 -4.59 10.10
CA ASN A 36 -27.30 -4.09 10.60
C ASN A 36 -26.68 -3.20 9.53
N VAL A 37 -26.28 -1.99 9.91
CA VAL A 37 -25.52 -1.07 9.07
C VAL A 37 -24.09 -1.02 9.59
N LEU A 38 -23.14 -1.44 8.76
CA LEU A 38 -21.71 -1.34 9.03
C LEU A 38 -21.12 -0.28 8.13
N ALA A 39 -20.27 0.58 8.69
CA ALA A 39 -19.55 1.60 7.94
C ALA A 39 -18.05 1.50 8.22
N THR A 40 -17.24 1.73 7.19
CA THR A 40 -15.80 2.00 7.36
C THR A 40 -15.59 3.51 7.33
N VAL A 41 -14.71 3.99 8.21
CA VAL A 41 -14.28 5.38 8.27
C VAL A 41 -12.80 5.42 8.63
N ARG A 42 -12.09 6.43 8.11
CA ARG A 42 -10.71 6.72 8.56
C ARG A 42 -10.72 7.17 10.03
N SER A 43 -9.68 6.81 10.78
CA SER A 43 -9.62 7.08 12.22
C SER A 43 -9.71 8.58 12.52
N GLU A 44 -9.08 9.43 11.71
CA GLU A 44 -9.04 10.88 11.87
C GLU A 44 -10.41 11.54 11.63
N ALA A 45 -11.27 10.90 10.83
CA ALA A 45 -12.62 11.39 10.53
C ALA A 45 -13.62 10.96 11.60
N PHE A 46 -13.38 9.86 12.31
CA PHE A 46 -14.23 9.36 13.37
C PHE A 46 -14.31 10.33 14.56
N ASP A 47 -13.18 10.88 15.01
CA ASP A 47 -13.11 11.78 16.19
C ASP A 47 -13.98 13.04 16.05
N LYS A 48 -14.36 13.41 14.82
CA LYS A 48 -15.24 14.55 14.53
C LYS A 48 -16.74 14.18 14.55
N ARG A 49 -17.10 12.90 14.64
CA ARG A 49 -18.44 12.36 14.39
C ARG A 49 -18.89 11.27 15.38
N GLU A 50 -18.34 11.25 16.58
CA GLU A 50 -18.72 10.29 17.65
C GLU A 50 -20.23 10.28 17.98
N LYS A 51 -20.98 11.32 17.59
CA LYS A 51 -22.43 11.41 17.78
C LYS A 51 -23.25 10.65 16.73
N ASP A 52 -22.69 10.43 15.54
CA ASP A 52 -23.40 9.86 14.40
C ASP A 52 -23.06 8.38 14.16
N ILE A 53 -21.95 7.90 14.74
CA ILE A 53 -21.40 6.57 14.48
C ILE A 53 -21.02 5.91 15.81
N ILE A 54 -21.48 4.68 16.01
CA ILE A 54 -21.10 3.87 17.17
C ILE A 54 -19.82 3.08 16.83
N PRO A 55 -18.74 3.18 17.64
CA PRO A 55 -17.52 2.44 17.37
C PRO A 55 -17.76 0.94 17.57
N PHE A 56 -17.59 0.17 16.50
CA PHE A 56 -17.66 -1.29 16.55
C PHE A 56 -16.28 -1.92 16.78
N ARG A 57 -15.31 -1.59 15.93
CA ARG A 57 -13.94 -2.10 16.01
C ARG A 57 -12.96 -1.17 15.32
N LYS A 58 -11.87 -0.82 16.01
CA LYS A 58 -10.72 -0.16 15.37
C LYS A 58 -9.87 -1.21 14.64
N ILE A 59 -9.63 -0.97 13.37
CA ILE A 59 -8.70 -1.77 12.55
C ILE A 59 -7.40 -0.97 12.48
N GLY A 60 -6.35 -1.50 13.11
CA GLY A 60 -5.01 -0.91 13.08
C GLY A 60 -4.05 -1.72 12.21
N ASN A 61 -2.80 -1.28 12.19
CA ASN A 61 -1.72 -2.05 11.57
C ASN A 61 -1.59 -3.41 12.25
N LEU A 62 -1.24 -4.41 11.45
CA LEU A 62 -1.01 -5.76 11.94
C LEU A 62 0.46 -5.90 12.31
N ASP A 63 0.76 -6.67 13.35
CA ASP A 63 2.15 -7.04 13.59
C ASP A 63 2.65 -7.99 12.49
N ASN A 64 3.99 -8.08 12.41
CA ASN A 64 4.68 -8.92 11.43
C ASN A 64 4.27 -10.39 11.50
N GLU A 65 3.98 -10.91 12.69
CA GLU A 65 3.54 -12.29 12.89
C GLU A 65 2.16 -12.52 12.26
N SER A 66 1.19 -11.64 12.53
CA SER A 66 -0.14 -11.68 11.94
C SER A 66 -0.11 -11.57 10.41
N ILE A 67 0.75 -10.69 9.87
CA ILE A 67 0.91 -10.55 8.41
C ILE A 67 1.48 -11.85 7.81
N GLN A 68 2.48 -12.44 8.47
CA GLN A 68 3.07 -13.71 8.04
C GLN A 68 2.04 -14.85 8.09
N GLU A 69 1.19 -14.92 9.11
CA GLU A 69 0.11 -15.90 9.19
C GLU A 69 -0.90 -15.74 8.05
N ILE A 70 -1.30 -14.51 7.73
CA ILE A 70 -2.20 -14.22 6.60
C ILE A 70 -1.57 -14.67 5.29
N TYR A 71 -0.29 -14.37 5.10
CA TYR A 71 0.47 -14.82 3.94
C TYR A 71 0.52 -16.36 3.84
N GLN A 72 0.79 -17.05 4.94
CA GLN A 72 0.81 -18.51 4.95
C GLN A 72 -0.55 -19.08 4.56
N LYS A 73 -1.66 -18.56 5.08
CA LYS A 73 -3.01 -18.96 4.66
C LYS A 73 -3.21 -18.75 3.16
N HIS A 74 -2.69 -17.66 2.59
CA HIS A 74 -2.74 -17.42 1.15
C HIS A 74 -1.99 -18.49 0.36
N ILE A 75 -0.79 -18.85 0.82
CA ILE A 75 0.03 -19.91 0.21
C ILE A 75 -0.63 -21.29 0.33
N GLU A 76 -1.26 -21.59 1.46
CA GLU A 76 -1.99 -22.84 1.65
C GLU A 76 -3.19 -22.96 0.69
N LEU A 77 -3.94 -21.88 0.51
CA LEU A 77 -5.14 -21.86 -0.32
C LEU A 77 -4.83 -21.83 -1.82
N PHE A 78 -3.82 -21.06 -2.24
CA PHE A 78 -3.61 -20.75 -3.65
C PHE A 78 -2.35 -21.37 -4.25
N ASN A 79 -1.41 -21.85 -3.44
CA ASN A 79 -0.14 -22.39 -3.92
C ASN A 79 0.19 -23.78 -3.34
N ASN A 80 -0.82 -24.56 -2.92
CA ASN A 80 -0.67 -25.93 -2.42
C ASN A 80 0.40 -26.07 -1.32
N LYS A 81 0.48 -25.09 -0.42
CA LYS A 81 1.48 -25.01 0.65
C LYS A 81 2.94 -24.92 0.19
N GLN A 82 3.19 -24.69 -1.10
CA GLN A 82 4.54 -24.51 -1.62
C GLN A 82 5.00 -23.07 -1.36
N PRO A 83 6.16 -22.84 -0.74
CA PRO A 83 6.65 -21.49 -0.51
C PRO A 83 7.05 -20.82 -1.83
N ILE A 84 6.59 -19.59 -2.06
CA ILE A 84 7.00 -18.77 -3.20
C ILE A 84 8.33 -18.07 -2.93
N PHE A 85 8.48 -17.53 -1.73
CA PHE A 85 9.65 -16.77 -1.29
C PHE A 85 10.46 -17.57 -0.29
N THR A 86 11.78 -17.39 -0.29
CA THR A 86 12.61 -17.84 0.84
C THR A 86 12.31 -17.00 2.09
N ASP A 87 12.61 -17.53 3.27
CA ASP A 87 12.37 -16.81 4.54
C ASP A 87 13.05 -15.44 4.58
N ASP A 88 14.27 -15.33 4.03
CA ASP A 88 15.01 -14.07 3.98
C ASP A 88 14.38 -13.05 3.02
N ALA A 89 13.82 -13.52 1.90
CA ALA A 89 13.07 -12.67 0.97
C ALA A 89 11.77 -12.19 1.61
N LEU A 90 11.06 -13.09 2.29
CA LEU A 90 9.80 -12.78 2.97
C LEU A 90 10.01 -11.76 4.09
N LYS A 91 11.00 -11.99 4.97
CA LYS A 91 11.37 -11.04 6.03
C LYS A 91 11.76 -9.68 5.46
N TYR A 92 12.46 -9.66 4.33
CA TYR A 92 12.83 -8.41 3.67
C TYR A 92 11.59 -7.64 3.17
N LEU A 93 10.70 -8.31 2.44
CA LEU A 93 9.43 -7.71 1.95
C LEU A 93 8.55 -7.22 3.11
N LEU A 94 8.49 -7.99 4.19
CA LEU A 94 7.74 -7.64 5.41
C LEU A 94 8.28 -6.34 6.03
N ASN A 95 9.59 -6.26 6.23
CA ASN A 95 10.23 -5.06 6.80
C ASN A 95 10.07 -3.82 5.90
N CYS A 96 9.96 -3.99 4.60
CA CYS A 96 9.73 -2.90 3.65
C CYS A 96 8.25 -2.44 3.61
N SER A 97 7.31 -3.19 4.19
CA SER A 97 5.87 -2.93 4.11
C SER A 97 5.28 -2.13 5.26
N ASP A 98 6.08 -1.73 6.26
CA ASP A 98 5.65 -0.91 7.40
C ASP A 98 4.39 -1.38 8.12
N ASN A 99 4.28 -2.71 8.30
CA ASN A 99 3.14 -3.35 8.97
C ASN A 99 1.79 -3.15 8.23
N CYS A 100 1.84 -2.72 6.96
CA CYS A 100 0.69 -2.58 6.09
C CYS A 100 0.52 -3.86 5.25
N ILE A 101 -0.45 -4.70 5.63
CA ILE A 101 -0.76 -5.95 4.93
C ILE A 101 -1.04 -5.75 3.43
N GLY A 102 -1.70 -4.66 3.06
CA GLY A 102 -1.96 -4.31 1.66
C GLY A 102 -0.68 -4.10 0.86
N SER A 103 0.23 -3.24 1.35
CA SER A 103 1.54 -3.00 0.73
C SER A 103 2.37 -4.27 0.64
N PHE A 104 2.36 -5.08 1.70
CA PHE A 104 3.06 -6.35 1.75
C PHE A 104 2.56 -7.32 0.67
N LEU A 105 1.25 -7.60 0.62
CA LEU A 105 0.67 -8.52 -0.35
C LEU A 105 0.81 -8.01 -1.78
N LYS A 106 0.67 -6.69 -2.00
CA LYS A 106 0.90 -6.06 -3.29
C LYS A 106 2.34 -6.28 -3.77
N SER A 107 3.32 -6.06 -2.90
CA SER A 107 4.73 -6.29 -3.21
C SER A 107 5.02 -7.76 -3.52
N CYS A 108 4.51 -8.68 -2.71
CA CYS A 108 4.61 -10.12 -2.98
C CYS A 108 4.02 -10.48 -4.35
N HIS A 109 2.83 -9.99 -4.66
CA HIS A 109 2.17 -10.27 -5.93
C HIS A 109 2.94 -9.71 -7.14
N SER A 110 3.40 -8.45 -7.05
CA SER A 110 4.15 -7.80 -8.12
C SER A 110 5.46 -8.55 -8.39
N ILE A 111 6.25 -8.82 -7.34
CA ILE A 111 7.52 -9.53 -7.47
C ILE A 111 7.32 -10.94 -8.02
N PHE A 112 6.29 -11.67 -7.54
CA PHE A 112 5.99 -13.01 -8.03
C PHE A 112 5.64 -13.00 -9.51
N THR A 113 4.75 -12.08 -9.93
CA THR A 113 4.31 -11.96 -11.32
C THR A 113 5.49 -11.67 -12.25
N ASP A 114 6.31 -10.67 -11.90
CA ASP A 114 7.45 -10.26 -12.72
C ASP A 114 8.58 -11.31 -12.74
N ASN A 115 8.63 -12.19 -11.74
CA ASN A 115 9.63 -13.26 -11.62
C ASN A 115 9.04 -14.67 -11.77
N TYR A 116 7.85 -14.83 -12.35
CA TYR A 116 7.21 -16.14 -12.47
C TYR A 116 8.09 -17.13 -13.27
N GLY A 117 8.76 -16.66 -14.32
CA GLY A 117 9.70 -17.49 -15.09
C GLY A 117 10.92 -17.94 -14.29
N TRP A 118 11.36 -17.15 -13.30
CA TRP A 118 12.40 -17.59 -12.35
C TRP A 118 11.84 -18.63 -11.40
N TYR A 119 10.70 -18.35 -10.77
CA TYR A 119 10.01 -19.25 -9.86
C TYR A 119 9.71 -20.61 -10.52
N ALA A 120 9.18 -20.64 -11.74
CA ALA A 120 8.88 -21.87 -12.47
C ALA A 120 10.11 -22.75 -12.71
N ARG A 121 11.33 -22.17 -12.77
CA ARG A 121 12.59 -22.91 -12.96
C ARG A 121 13.26 -23.31 -11.65
N LYS A 122 13.15 -22.49 -10.61
CA LYS A 122 13.90 -22.64 -9.35
C LYS A 122 13.06 -23.11 -8.18
N GLY A 123 11.74 -22.96 -8.26
CA GLY A 123 10.77 -23.28 -7.21
C GLY A 123 10.66 -22.23 -6.10
N TYR A 124 11.46 -21.15 -6.14
CA TYR A 124 11.44 -20.09 -5.12
C TYR A 124 12.02 -18.77 -5.66
N ILE A 125 11.72 -17.68 -4.96
CA ILE A 125 12.28 -16.33 -5.15
C ILE A 125 13.04 -15.95 -3.88
N ASP A 126 14.34 -15.68 -4.00
CA ASP A 126 15.18 -15.23 -2.89
C ASP A 126 15.33 -13.70 -2.85
N LYS A 127 15.93 -13.19 -1.77
CA LYS A 127 16.11 -11.75 -1.55
C LYS A 127 16.94 -11.08 -2.65
N THR A 128 17.91 -11.80 -3.23
CA THR A 128 18.75 -11.28 -4.31
C THR A 128 17.93 -11.07 -5.58
N VAL A 129 17.01 -12.00 -5.90
CA VAL A 129 16.09 -11.86 -7.04
C VAL A 129 15.15 -10.67 -6.83
N VAL A 130 14.59 -10.51 -5.62
CA VAL A 130 13.76 -9.33 -5.27
C VAL A 130 14.53 -8.03 -5.56
N LYS A 131 15.75 -7.89 -5.02
CA LYS A 131 16.55 -6.67 -5.21
C LYS A 131 16.93 -6.41 -6.66
N LYS A 132 17.32 -7.44 -7.40
CA LYS A 132 17.66 -7.33 -8.82
C LYS A 132 16.48 -6.90 -9.68
N GLN A 133 15.27 -7.36 -9.35
CA GLN A 133 14.05 -6.93 -10.05
C GLN A 133 13.81 -5.43 -9.83
N ILE A 134 13.86 -4.97 -8.59
CA ILE A 134 13.68 -3.55 -8.27
C ILE A 134 14.78 -2.69 -8.91
N GLU A 135 16.03 -3.15 -8.89
CA GLU A 135 17.14 -2.50 -9.60
C GLU A 135 16.86 -2.37 -11.10
N LYS A 136 16.34 -3.44 -11.72
CA LYS A 136 15.97 -3.45 -13.13
C LYS A 136 14.86 -2.44 -13.42
N GLU A 137 13.80 -2.41 -12.62
CA GLU A 137 12.69 -1.45 -12.78
C GLU A 137 13.17 0.00 -12.63
N ILE A 138 14.03 0.28 -11.66
CA ILE A 138 14.64 1.61 -11.52
C ILE A 138 15.40 2.00 -12.79
N LYS A 139 16.24 1.10 -13.33
CA LYS A 139 17.00 1.35 -14.56
C LYS A 139 16.08 1.55 -15.77
N GLU A 140 15.00 0.78 -15.86
CA GLU A 140 13.98 0.94 -16.90
C GLU A 140 13.34 2.33 -16.81
N HIS A 141 12.91 2.76 -15.62
CA HIS A 141 12.31 4.08 -15.42
C HIS A 141 13.28 5.25 -15.67
N VAL A 142 14.57 5.06 -15.46
CA VAL A 142 15.60 6.05 -15.85
C VAL A 142 15.71 6.18 -17.38
N ASN A 143 15.48 5.09 -18.12
CA ASN A 143 15.65 5.06 -19.57
C ASN A 143 14.38 5.44 -20.36
N TYR A 144 13.21 5.43 -19.73
CA TYR A 144 11.95 5.81 -20.40
C TYR A 144 11.71 7.32 -20.38
N ARG A 145 11.42 7.90 -21.55
CA ARG A 145 11.23 9.34 -21.74
C ARG A 145 10.22 9.96 -20.78
N GLU A 146 9.14 9.26 -20.46
CA GLU A 146 8.03 9.77 -19.65
C GLU A 146 8.33 9.75 -18.14
N THR A 147 9.26 8.90 -17.69
CA THR A 147 9.57 8.70 -16.27
C THR A 147 10.98 9.13 -15.87
N SER A 148 11.87 9.34 -16.84
CA SER A 148 13.31 9.53 -16.63
C SER A 148 13.64 10.69 -15.70
N THR A 149 13.07 11.88 -15.95
CA THR A 149 13.36 13.09 -15.16
C THR A 149 12.99 12.89 -13.70
N GLN A 150 11.75 12.48 -13.43
CA GLN A 150 11.28 12.23 -12.07
C GLN A 150 12.07 11.10 -11.40
N MET A 151 12.43 10.04 -12.14
CA MET A 151 13.22 8.93 -11.58
C MET A 151 14.62 9.37 -11.16
N ILE A 152 15.28 10.20 -11.98
CA ILE A 152 16.59 10.78 -11.65
C ILE A 152 16.49 11.67 -10.42
N ASP A 153 15.43 12.47 -10.29
CA ASP A 153 15.20 13.32 -9.11
C ASP A 153 14.98 12.49 -7.84
N ILE A 154 14.23 11.38 -7.94
CA ILE A 154 14.06 10.41 -6.84
C ILE A 154 15.43 9.89 -6.40
N ILE A 155 16.22 9.36 -7.35
CA ILE A 155 17.54 8.77 -7.06
C ILE A 155 18.43 9.80 -6.35
N ASN A 156 18.56 10.99 -6.92
CA ASN A 156 19.39 12.06 -6.38
C ASN A 156 18.96 12.50 -4.97
N THR A 157 17.65 12.53 -4.71
CA THR A 157 17.10 12.93 -3.40
C THR A 157 17.37 11.89 -2.34
N ILE A 158 17.09 10.62 -2.64
CA ILE A 158 17.31 9.51 -1.72
C ILE A 158 18.80 9.30 -1.44
N GLN A 159 19.67 9.42 -2.44
CA GLN A 159 21.13 9.32 -2.26
C GLN A 159 21.70 10.42 -1.37
N LYS A 160 21.07 11.60 -1.33
CA LYS A 160 21.38 12.68 -0.39
C LYS A 160 20.78 12.46 1.02
N GLN A 161 20.27 11.26 1.29
CA GLN A 161 19.59 10.86 2.53
C GLN A 161 18.39 11.74 2.88
N ARG A 162 17.75 12.34 1.86
CA ARG A 162 16.52 13.12 2.05
C ARG A 162 15.31 12.23 1.84
N THR A 163 14.21 12.59 2.49
CA THR A 163 12.89 12.02 2.19
C THR A 163 12.29 12.75 1.01
N MET A 164 11.50 12.02 0.23
CA MET A 164 10.75 12.57 -0.89
C MET A 164 9.27 12.41 -0.58
N GLU A 165 8.57 13.53 -0.61
CA GLU A 165 7.13 13.61 -0.41
C GLU A 165 6.54 14.18 -1.69
N TYR A 166 5.49 13.53 -2.18
CA TYR A 166 4.67 14.01 -3.28
C TYR A 166 3.29 14.36 -2.75
N THR A 167 2.64 15.29 -3.42
CA THR A 167 1.27 15.70 -3.18
C THR A 167 0.36 15.32 -4.34
N SER A 168 -0.95 15.39 -4.15
CA SER A 168 -1.92 15.20 -5.24
C SER A 168 -1.81 16.24 -6.36
N GLU A 169 -1.12 17.36 -6.12
CA GLU A 169 -0.87 18.40 -7.11
C GLU A 169 0.41 18.16 -7.92
N ASP A 170 1.29 17.27 -7.46
CA ASP A 170 2.53 16.95 -8.16
C ASP A 170 2.25 16.09 -9.39
N SER A 171 2.86 16.46 -10.52
CA SER A 171 2.77 15.67 -11.76
C SER A 171 3.70 14.47 -11.69
N VAL A 172 3.17 13.38 -11.12
CA VAL A 172 3.86 12.09 -11.00
C VAL A 172 3.30 11.10 -12.03
N PRO A 173 4.15 10.35 -12.74
CA PRO A 173 3.69 9.27 -13.61
C PRO A 173 2.83 8.24 -12.87
N ASP A 174 1.68 7.84 -13.46
CA ASP A 174 0.75 6.87 -12.85
C ASP A 174 1.42 5.56 -12.45
N VAL A 175 2.41 5.11 -13.23
CA VAL A 175 3.17 3.90 -12.93
C VAL A 175 3.91 3.96 -11.59
N PHE A 176 4.30 5.16 -11.14
CA PHE A 176 4.93 5.34 -9.83
C PHE A 176 3.90 5.24 -8.71
N LEU A 177 2.68 5.76 -8.90
CA LEU A 177 1.60 5.61 -7.92
C LEU A 177 1.21 4.14 -7.73
N ASP A 178 1.29 3.34 -8.78
CA ASP A 178 1.01 1.90 -8.67
C ASP A 178 2.17 1.15 -8.02
N ARG A 179 3.42 1.37 -8.43
CA ARG A 179 4.52 0.48 -8.03
C ARG A 179 5.39 1.00 -6.90
N MET A 180 5.67 2.30 -6.88
CA MET A 180 6.78 2.87 -6.12
C MET A 180 6.34 3.73 -4.95
N LEU A 181 5.22 4.43 -5.10
CA LEU A 181 4.73 5.36 -4.11
C LEU A 181 3.65 4.71 -3.25
N GLU A 182 3.70 5.02 -1.97
CA GLU A 182 2.68 4.67 -0.99
C GLU A 182 2.01 5.93 -0.48
N LYS A 183 0.71 5.83 -0.24
CA LYS A 183 -0.11 6.93 0.27
C LYS A 183 0.08 7.03 1.78
N ASP A 184 0.26 8.23 2.31
CA ASP A 184 0.32 8.45 3.76
C ASP A 184 -1.06 8.16 4.38
N SER A 185 -1.09 7.19 5.29
CA SER A 185 -2.28 6.81 6.04
C SER A 185 -2.93 7.98 6.81
N ARG A 186 -2.14 8.97 7.23
CA ARG A 186 -2.58 10.13 8.03
C ARG A 186 -2.89 11.36 7.18
N ASN A 187 -2.33 11.43 5.98
CA ASN A 187 -2.56 12.53 5.06
C ASN A 187 -2.82 12.01 3.64
N PRO A 188 -4.09 11.96 3.21
CA PRO A 188 -4.45 11.39 1.92
C PRO A 188 -3.96 12.22 0.72
N ASP A 189 -3.47 13.43 0.95
CA ASP A 189 -2.87 14.25 -0.11
C ASP A 189 -1.37 14.02 -0.22
N LYS A 190 -0.76 13.17 0.63
CA LYS A 190 0.67 12.88 0.61
C LYS A 190 0.98 11.47 0.16
N TYR A 191 2.05 11.35 -0.61
CA TYR A 191 2.64 10.10 -1.04
C TYR A 191 4.14 10.10 -0.74
N TYR A 192 4.69 8.93 -0.42
CA TYR A 192 6.11 8.73 -0.14
C TYR A 192 6.64 7.56 -0.95
N LEU A 193 7.95 7.58 -1.24
CA LEU A 193 8.60 6.44 -1.86
C LEU A 193 8.60 5.25 -0.89
N ASN A 194 8.08 4.11 -1.33
CA ASN A 194 8.06 2.91 -0.50
C ASN A 194 9.48 2.47 -0.11
N LYS A 195 9.60 1.75 1.00
CA LYS A 195 10.92 1.38 1.54
C LYS A 195 11.68 0.40 0.66
N LEU A 196 11.00 -0.39 -0.16
CA LEU A 196 11.62 -1.36 -1.06
C LEU A 196 12.48 -0.66 -2.13
N TYR A 197 11.92 0.34 -2.83
CA TYR A 197 12.70 1.13 -3.80
C TYR A 197 13.74 2.00 -3.10
N ARG A 198 13.40 2.59 -1.94
CA ARG A 198 14.36 3.40 -1.17
C ARG A 198 15.61 2.60 -0.79
N ASP A 199 15.46 1.38 -0.27
CA ASP A 199 16.59 0.53 0.13
C ASP A 199 17.51 0.22 -1.06
N VAL A 200 16.94 -0.16 -2.20
CA VAL A 200 17.70 -0.48 -3.42
C VAL A 200 18.43 0.75 -3.98
N ILE A 201 17.79 1.92 -3.98
CA ILE A 201 18.43 3.18 -4.42
C ILE A 201 19.60 3.56 -3.50
N ILE A 202 19.48 3.36 -2.18
CA ILE A 202 20.59 3.60 -1.24
C ILE A 202 21.77 2.66 -1.54
N GLU A 203 21.50 1.41 -1.94
CA GLU A 203 22.53 0.44 -2.27
C GLU A 203 23.24 0.71 -3.61
N PHE A 204 22.60 1.39 -4.57
CA PHE A 204 23.28 1.83 -5.80
C PHE A 204 24.52 2.67 -5.52
N ASN A 205 24.47 3.50 -4.48
CA ASN A 205 25.56 4.39 -4.10
C ASN A 205 26.77 3.63 -3.53
N LYS A 206 26.60 2.38 -3.09
CA LYS A 206 27.68 1.55 -2.50
C LYS A 206 28.44 0.71 -3.54
N ASN A 207 27.87 0.55 -4.74
CA ASN A 207 28.46 -0.25 -5.82
C ASN A 207 28.97 0.62 -6.99
N GLY A 208 29.00 1.94 -6.80
CA GLY A 208 29.40 2.94 -7.80
C GLY A 208 30.82 3.50 -7.64
N ASP A 209 31.65 2.87 -6.79
CA ASP A 209 33.10 3.12 -6.69
C ASP A 209 33.90 2.04 -7.42
#